data_AF-A0A8J5BZ02-F1
#
_entry.id   AF-A0A8J5BZ02-F1
#
_cell.length_a   1.000
_cell.length_b   1.000
_cell.length_c   1.000
_cell.angle_alpha   90.00
_cell.angle_beta   90.00
_cell.angle_gamma   90.00
#
_symmetry.space_group_name_H-M   'P 1'
#
loop_
_entity.id
_entity.type
_entity.pdbx_description
1 polymer ?
#
loop_
_entity_poly.entity_id
_entity_poly.type
_entity_poly.pdbx_seq_one_letter_code
_entity_poly.pdbx_strand_id
1 'polypeptide(L)'
;MANKILPVVEFVLEEGITDEEALHLIQESGGNESKDNSGTKGEAEDGEEDNHWKRSDSGTAEALTFDGSPTHAEANDDPFTANLLNFYGGSEYQPVTVSKKALIAMEPHDVIVCRWPKPLRFQYYKNFMPDMPITLCIHCNKMFHTDDYTLQVLQKGHCPFCRTPSGDTSDNNSD
;
A
#
# COMPACT_ATOMS: atom_id res chain seq x y z
N MET A 1 26.37 11.54 0.89
CA MET A 1 24.92 11.35 1.14
C MET A 1 24.66 9.89 0.85
N ALA A 2 24.30 9.10 1.87
CA ALA A 2 24.01 7.68 1.66
C ALA A 2 22.74 7.56 0.82
N ASN A 3 22.79 6.81 -0.28
CA ASN A 3 21.61 6.46 -1.06
C ASN A 3 20.82 5.43 -0.25
N LYS A 4 19.98 5.91 0.68
CA LYS A 4 19.04 5.07 1.42
C LYS A 4 18.03 4.51 0.43
N ILE A 5 17.86 3.19 0.43
CA ILE A 5 16.93 2.49 -0.45
C ILE A 5 15.52 2.74 0.06
N LEU A 6 14.60 3.14 -0.83
CA LEU A 6 13.20 3.34 -0.48
C LEU A 6 12.43 2.03 -0.68
N PRO A 7 11.54 1.63 0.25
CA PRO A 7 10.72 0.43 0.14
C PRO A 7 9.50 0.65 -0.76
N VAL A 8 9.74 1.13 -1.99
CA VAL A 8 8.68 1.41 -2.96
C VAL A 8 8.85 0.54 -4.20
N VAL A 9 7.73 0.07 -4.75
CA VAL A 9 7.68 -0.67 -6.01
C VAL A 9 6.82 0.11 -6.99
N GLU A 10 7.36 0.35 -8.18
CA GLU A 10 6.60 0.92 -9.30
C GLU A 10 5.61 -0.10 -9.86
N PHE A 11 4.41 0.37 -10.14
CA PHE A 11 3.40 -0.43 -10.82
C PHE A 11 2.72 0.36 -11.93
N VAL A 12 2.21 -0.37 -12.91
CA VAL A 12 1.51 0.16 -14.08
C VAL A 12 0.05 -0.26 -14.01
N LEU A 13 -0.84 0.63 -14.41
CA LEU A 13 -2.27 0.34 -14.47
C LEU A 13 -2.56 -0.61 -15.64
N GLU A 14 -3.51 -1.53 -15.45
CA GLU A 14 -4.03 -2.37 -16.52
C GLU A 14 -4.63 -1.54 -17.68
N GLU A 15 -4.61 -2.10 -18.90
CA GLU A 15 -5.14 -1.45 -20.09
C GLU A 15 -6.62 -1.08 -19.91
N GLY A 16 -6.96 0.19 -20.12
CA GLY A 16 -8.33 0.70 -20.02
C GLY A 16 -8.68 1.42 -18.72
N ILE A 17 -7.73 1.54 -17.77
CA ILE A 17 -7.89 2.37 -16.55
C ILE A 17 -7.30 3.76 -16.82
N THR A 18 -8.07 4.83 -16.56
CA THR A 18 -7.56 6.20 -16.62
C THR A 18 -6.93 6.60 -15.29
N ASP A 19 -6.02 7.59 -15.29
CA ASP A 19 -5.37 8.06 -14.07
C ASP A 19 -6.39 8.57 -13.02
N GLU A 20 -7.49 9.19 -13.50
CA GLU A 20 -8.62 9.67 -12.70
C GLU A 20 -9.42 8.52 -12.07
N GLU A 21 -9.71 7.48 -12.86
CA GLU A 21 -10.41 6.28 -12.37
C GLU A 21 -9.55 5.55 -11.32
N ALA A 22 -8.25 5.41 -11.57
CA ALA A 22 -7.34 4.79 -10.62
C ALA A 22 -7.31 5.52 -9.27
N LEU A 23 -7.26 6.86 -9.29
CA LEU A 23 -7.32 7.68 -8.07
C LEU A 23 -8.62 7.46 -7.29
N HIS A 24 -9.76 7.36 -7.99
CA HIS A 24 -11.04 7.09 -7.34
C HIS A 24 -11.07 5.69 -6.69
N LEU A 25 -10.60 4.66 -7.40
CA LEU A 25 -10.56 3.28 -6.90
C LEU A 25 -9.68 3.14 -5.66
N ILE A 26 -8.52 3.82 -5.65
CA ILE A 26 -7.61 3.84 -4.50
C ILE A 26 -8.25 4.57 -3.30
N GLN A 27 -9.10 5.58 -3.53
CA GLN A 27 -9.70 6.32 -2.42
C GLN A 27 -10.95 5.63 -1.85
N GLU A 28 -11.66 4.84 -2.66
CA GLU A 28 -12.85 4.09 -2.27
C GLU A 28 -12.54 2.86 -1.40
N SER A 29 -11.33 2.31 -1.50
CA SER A 29 -10.87 1.15 -0.73
C SER A 29 -10.92 1.36 0.78
N GLY A 30 -10.63 2.57 1.27
CA GLY A 30 -10.67 2.92 2.69
C GLY A 30 -12.07 3.09 3.29
N GLY A 31 -13.14 2.93 2.50
CA GLY A 31 -14.52 3.23 2.90
C GLY A 31 -15.44 2.02 3.12
N ASN A 32 -14.99 0.79 2.85
CA ASN A 32 -15.86 -0.39 2.80
C ASN A 32 -15.75 -1.36 3.99
N GLU A 33 -15.52 -0.85 5.19
CA GLU A 33 -15.82 -1.55 6.44
C GLU A 33 -17.03 -0.92 7.14
N SER A 34 -18.23 -0.97 6.54
CA SER A 34 -19.53 -0.73 7.23
C SER A 34 -20.74 -0.91 6.29
N LYS A 35 -21.09 -2.15 5.94
CA LYS A 35 -22.46 -2.49 5.48
C LYS A 35 -22.89 -3.84 6.05
N ASP A 36 -22.84 -3.97 7.37
CA ASP A 36 -23.71 -4.91 8.06
C ASP A 36 -25.12 -4.32 8.08
N ASN A 37 -25.95 -4.86 7.20
CA ASN A 37 -27.34 -4.43 7.02
C ASN A 37 -28.23 -5.05 8.10
N SER A 38 -29.03 -4.20 8.71
CA SER A 38 -29.94 -4.42 9.82
C SER A 38 -31.02 -5.50 9.66
N GLY A 39 -31.41 -6.10 10.80
CA GLY A 39 -32.75 -6.64 11.08
C GLY A 39 -32.67 -7.95 11.88
N THR A 40 -33.39 -8.23 12.97
CA THR A 40 -34.58 -7.63 13.58
C THR A 40 -34.73 -8.23 15.00
N LYS A 41 -35.29 -7.45 15.93
CA LYS A 41 -35.80 -7.83 17.27
C LYS A 41 -36.40 -9.24 17.40
N GLY A 42 -36.14 -9.91 18.53
CA GLY A 42 -36.94 -11.03 19.07
C GLY A 42 -36.44 -11.44 20.45
N GLU A 43 -37.35 -11.67 21.38
CA GLU A 43 -37.14 -11.92 22.81
C GLU A 43 -36.87 -13.42 23.11
N ALA A 44 -36.31 -13.67 24.30
CA ALA A 44 -36.41 -14.89 25.11
C ALA A 44 -35.32 -16.00 25.01
N GLU A 45 -34.82 -16.32 26.22
CA GLU A 45 -34.45 -17.65 26.75
C GLU A 45 -33.01 -18.19 26.65
N ASP A 46 -32.54 -18.61 27.82
CA ASP A 46 -31.23 -19.18 28.15
C ASP A 46 -30.93 -20.44 27.33
N GLY A 47 -29.78 -20.46 26.67
CA GLY A 47 -29.30 -21.62 25.91
C GLY A 47 -27.83 -21.49 25.51
N GLU A 48 -26.96 -22.10 26.31
CA GLU A 48 -25.68 -22.72 25.97
C GLU A 48 -25.10 -22.46 24.56
N GLU A 49 -24.07 -21.61 24.47
CA GLU A 49 -23.24 -21.49 23.26
C GLU A 49 -21.81 -22.00 23.54
N ASP A 50 -21.53 -23.17 22.99
CA ASP A 50 -20.25 -23.86 22.98
C ASP A 50 -19.15 -23.02 22.33
N ASN A 51 -18.33 -22.38 23.17
CA ASN A 51 -17.02 -21.87 22.79
C ASN A 51 -16.06 -23.05 22.56
N HIS A 52 -16.07 -23.65 21.36
CA HIS A 52 -15.11 -24.67 20.96
C HIS A 52 -13.74 -24.05 20.64
N TRP A 53 -13.10 -23.43 21.64
CA TRP A 53 -11.66 -23.18 21.63
C TRP A 53 -10.98 -24.34 22.34
N LYS A 54 -10.61 -25.39 21.59
CA LYS A 54 -9.86 -26.51 22.15
C LYS A 54 -8.38 -26.16 22.28
N ARG A 55 -8.00 -25.72 23.48
CA ARG A 55 -6.61 -25.71 23.93
C ARG A 55 -6.21 -27.14 24.29
N SER A 56 -5.33 -27.76 23.51
CA SER A 56 -4.67 -29.00 23.95
C SER A 56 -3.55 -28.66 24.92
N ASP A 57 -3.72 -29.04 26.17
CA ASP A 57 -2.65 -29.08 27.16
C ASP A 57 -2.01 -30.47 27.13
N SER A 58 -0.86 -30.55 26.46
CA SER A 58 0.09 -31.63 26.69
C SER A 58 1.48 -31.03 26.69
N GLY A 59 1.96 -30.69 27.89
CA GLY A 59 3.32 -30.19 28.10
C GLY A 59 4.36 -31.17 27.55
N THR A 60 5.06 -30.75 26.50
CA THR A 60 6.50 -30.96 26.24
C THR A 60 6.88 -30.12 25.02
N ALA A 61 7.79 -29.16 25.22
CA ALA A 61 8.55 -28.40 24.21
C ALA A 61 7.82 -27.94 22.92
N GLU A 62 7.51 -26.65 22.86
CA GLU A 62 7.18 -25.93 21.62
C GLU A 62 8.38 -25.94 20.66
N ALA A 63 8.38 -26.87 19.71
CA ALA A 63 9.27 -26.84 18.55
C ALA A 63 8.44 -26.45 17.32
N LEU A 64 8.62 -25.23 16.82
CA LEU A 64 8.06 -24.80 15.55
C LEU A 64 8.75 -25.59 14.42
N THR A 65 8.14 -26.70 14.01
CA THR A 65 8.49 -27.37 12.76
C THR A 65 7.77 -26.66 11.62
N PHE A 66 8.53 -26.02 10.73
CA PHE A 66 8.02 -25.61 9.42
C PHE A 66 7.82 -26.86 8.56
N ASP A 67 6.72 -27.56 8.80
CA ASP A 67 6.15 -28.55 7.90
C ASP A 67 5.52 -27.79 6.72
N GLY A 68 6.22 -27.80 5.60
CA GLY A 68 5.78 -27.24 4.34
C GLY A 68 4.67 -28.07 3.69
N SER A 69 3.47 -28.00 4.26
CA SER A 69 2.23 -28.35 3.58
C SER A 69 1.42 -27.06 3.39
N PRO A 70 1.02 -26.68 2.16
CA PRO A 70 0.26 -25.47 1.91
C PRO A 70 -1.18 -25.69 2.36
N THR A 71 -1.42 -25.69 3.66
CA THR A 71 -2.75 -25.65 4.24
C THR A 71 -3.26 -24.23 4.09
N HIS A 72 -3.87 -23.95 2.93
CA HIS A 72 -4.88 -22.91 2.71
C HIS A 72 -4.74 -21.66 3.60
N ALA A 73 -3.56 -21.05 3.63
CA ALA A 73 -3.50 -19.61 3.81
C ALA A 73 -4.16 -19.09 2.54
N GLU A 74 -5.27 -18.37 2.68
CA GLU A 74 -5.86 -17.66 1.56
C GLU A 74 -4.74 -16.89 0.90
N ALA A 75 -4.33 -17.39 -0.27
CA ALA A 75 -3.57 -16.64 -1.22
C ALA A 75 -4.46 -15.45 -1.54
N ASN A 76 -4.34 -14.39 -0.72
CA ASN A 76 -4.47 -13.05 -1.24
C ASN A 76 -3.50 -13.06 -2.41
N ASP A 77 -4.05 -13.25 -3.61
CA ASP A 77 -3.40 -13.08 -4.90
C ASP A 77 -2.96 -11.61 -4.97
N ASP A 78 -2.02 -11.23 -4.12
CA ASP A 78 -1.45 -9.91 -4.08
C ASP A 78 -0.53 -9.87 -5.31
N PRO A 79 -0.88 -9.07 -6.35
CA PRO A 79 -0.12 -9.01 -7.59
C PRO A 79 1.35 -8.63 -7.36
N PHE A 80 1.65 -8.03 -6.20
CA PHE A 80 3.00 -7.69 -5.78
C PHE A 80 3.82 -8.90 -5.28
N THR A 81 3.18 -9.87 -4.61
CA THR A 81 3.85 -11.10 -4.14
C THR A 81 4.20 -12.04 -5.28
N ALA A 82 3.31 -12.15 -6.27
CA ALA A 82 3.56 -12.93 -7.49
C ALA A 82 4.74 -12.37 -8.29
N ASN A 83 4.88 -11.04 -8.38
CA ASN A 83 5.99 -10.43 -9.12
C ASN A 83 7.31 -10.45 -8.33
N LEU A 84 7.25 -10.47 -6.99
CA LEU A 84 8.44 -10.65 -6.15
C LEU A 84 9.11 -12.01 -6.40
N LEU A 85 8.33 -13.08 -6.57
CA LEU A 85 8.83 -14.42 -6.95
C LEU A 85 9.52 -14.41 -8.32
N ASN A 86 9.01 -13.61 -9.27
CA ASN A 86 9.59 -13.47 -10.61
C ASN A 86 10.93 -12.72 -10.58
N PHE A 87 11.09 -11.76 -9.67
CA PHE A 87 12.32 -10.98 -9.49
C PHE A 87 13.53 -11.81 -9.01
N TYR A 88 13.29 -12.85 -8.21
CA TYR A 88 14.35 -13.79 -7.79
C TYR A 88 14.74 -14.80 -8.89
N GLY A 89 13.99 -14.86 -10.00
CA GLY A 89 14.21 -15.79 -11.12
C GLY A 89 15.22 -15.30 -12.17
N GLY A 90 15.78 -14.10 -12.04
CA GLY A 90 16.79 -13.58 -12.98
C GLY A 90 16.24 -13.16 -14.36
N SER A 91 14.92 -12.98 -14.49
CA SER A 91 14.29 -12.44 -15.70
C SER A 91 14.43 -10.91 -15.78
N GLU A 92 14.27 -10.38 -16.99
CA GLU A 92 14.25 -8.93 -17.26
C GLU A 92 13.16 -8.23 -16.42
N TYR A 93 13.42 -6.97 -16.03
CA TYR A 93 12.49 -6.18 -15.22
C TYR A 93 11.11 -6.10 -15.89
N GLN A 94 10.10 -6.68 -15.24
CA GLN A 94 8.71 -6.61 -15.67
C GLN A 94 7.91 -5.78 -14.66
N PRO A 95 7.34 -4.62 -15.07
CA PRO A 95 6.57 -3.77 -14.17
C PRO A 95 5.35 -4.55 -13.64
N VAL A 96 5.01 -4.34 -12.37
CA VAL A 96 3.81 -4.94 -11.77
C VAL A 96 2.60 -4.31 -12.46
N THR A 97 1.79 -5.10 -13.18
CA THR A 97 0.52 -4.62 -13.73
C THR A 97 -0.58 -4.82 -12.69
N VAL A 98 -1.31 -3.76 -12.36
CA VAL A 98 -2.34 -3.77 -11.32
C VAL A 98 -3.72 -3.60 -11.94
N SER A 99 -4.63 -4.53 -11.62
CA SER A 99 -6.03 -4.51 -12.06
C SER A 99 -6.91 -3.64 -11.18
N LYS A 100 -8.14 -3.34 -11.65
CA LYS A 100 -9.13 -2.56 -10.87
C LYS A 100 -9.39 -3.14 -9.48
N LYS A 101 -9.49 -4.47 -9.36
CA LYS A 101 -9.72 -5.14 -8.07
C LYS A 101 -8.54 -4.94 -7.11
N ALA A 102 -7.32 -5.02 -7.63
CA ALA A 102 -6.13 -4.79 -6.84
C ALA A 102 -6.00 -3.32 -6.39
N LEU A 103 -6.41 -2.35 -7.22
CA LEU A 103 -6.50 -0.94 -6.81
C LEU A 103 -7.47 -0.73 -5.63
N ILE A 104 -8.63 -1.40 -5.67
CA ILE A 104 -9.62 -1.35 -4.58
C ILE A 104 -9.15 -2.09 -3.32
N ALA A 105 -8.29 -3.10 -3.45
CA ALA A 105 -7.77 -3.83 -2.30
C ALA A 105 -6.56 -3.13 -1.64
N MET A 106 -5.99 -2.10 -2.28
CA MET A 106 -4.83 -1.39 -1.76
C MET A 106 -5.22 -0.28 -0.78
N GLU A 107 -4.40 -0.14 0.27
CA GLU A 107 -4.53 0.96 1.23
C GLU A 107 -4.14 2.30 0.56
N PRO A 108 -4.98 3.34 0.63
CA PRO A 108 -4.68 4.63 0.02
C PRO A 108 -3.39 5.27 0.54
N HIS A 109 -3.05 5.01 1.81
CA HIS A 109 -1.86 5.57 2.45
C HIS A 109 -0.55 4.97 1.92
N ASP A 110 -0.58 3.74 1.39
CA ASP A 110 0.59 3.07 0.86
C ASP A 110 0.83 3.38 -0.63
N VAL A 111 -0.15 4.00 -1.30
CA VAL A 111 -0.04 4.37 -2.71
C VAL A 111 0.47 5.80 -2.88
N ILE A 112 1.58 5.94 -3.59
CA ILE A 112 2.22 7.21 -3.91
C ILE A 112 2.01 7.50 -5.38
N VAL A 113 1.39 8.64 -5.69
CA VAL A 113 1.07 9.07 -7.05
C VAL A 113 1.93 10.27 -7.44
N CYS A 114 2.83 10.06 -8.41
CA CYS A 114 3.60 11.14 -9.01
C CYS A 114 2.82 11.73 -10.19
N ARG A 115 2.30 12.94 -9.97
CA ARG A 115 1.58 13.69 -11.00
C ARG A 115 2.56 14.42 -11.88
N TRP A 116 2.41 14.23 -13.18
CA TRP A 116 3.20 14.91 -14.21
C TRP A 116 2.28 15.79 -15.06
N PRO A 117 2.74 16.96 -15.53
CA PRO A 117 1.97 17.76 -16.46
C PRO A 117 1.80 17.01 -17.80
N LYS A 118 0.68 17.28 -18.48
CA LYS A 118 0.41 16.72 -19.82
C LYS A 118 1.61 17.01 -20.76
N PRO A 119 2.03 16.06 -21.62
CA PRO A 119 1.35 14.82 -22.02
C PRO A 119 1.79 13.55 -21.26
N LEU A 120 2.56 13.68 -20.17
CA LEU A 120 3.08 12.53 -19.44
C LEU A 120 1.99 11.91 -18.54
N ARG A 121 1.97 10.57 -18.45
CA ARG A 121 1.04 9.84 -17.57
C ARG A 121 1.53 9.86 -16.13
N PHE A 122 0.64 9.60 -15.17
CA PHE A 122 1.04 9.51 -13.78
C PHE A 122 1.85 8.23 -13.53
N GLN A 123 2.77 8.32 -12.57
CA GLN A 123 3.52 7.15 -12.12
C GLN A 123 3.02 6.76 -10.74
N TYR A 124 2.83 5.46 -10.56
CA TYR A 124 2.26 4.89 -9.35
C TYR A 124 3.30 4.02 -8.66
N TYR A 125 3.42 4.21 -7.35
CA TYR A 125 4.31 3.45 -6.51
C TYR A 125 3.53 2.93 -5.30
N LYS A 126 3.81 1.71 -4.87
CA LYS A 126 3.30 1.14 -3.62
C LYS A 126 4.44 1.06 -2.62
N ASN A 127 4.26 1.66 -1.45
CA ASN A 127 5.10 1.40 -0.29
C ASN A 127 4.74 0.02 0.27
N PHE A 128 5.71 -0.88 0.37
CA PHE A 128 5.49 -2.21 0.95
C PHE A 128 5.93 -2.31 2.42
N MET A 129 6.40 -1.20 3.02
CA MET A 129 6.76 -1.13 4.45
C MET A 129 6.08 0.07 5.13
N PRO A 130 4.92 -0.14 5.81
CA PRO A 130 4.18 0.95 6.45
C PRO A 130 4.95 1.61 7.61
N ASP A 131 5.83 0.86 8.29
CA ASP A 131 6.71 1.37 9.35
C ASP A 131 7.72 2.43 8.85
N MET A 132 7.92 2.51 7.53
CA MET A 132 8.87 3.40 6.90
C MET A 132 8.14 4.32 5.91
N PRO A 133 7.37 5.32 6.41
CA PRO A 133 6.55 6.17 5.57
C PRO A 133 7.41 7.02 4.64
N ILE A 134 6.89 7.22 3.43
CA ILE A 134 7.55 7.95 2.34
C ILE A 134 6.77 9.21 2.01
N THR A 135 7.49 10.32 1.89
CA THR A 135 6.95 11.62 1.45
C THR A 135 7.41 11.92 0.03
N LEU A 136 6.48 12.33 -0.83
CA LEU A 136 6.74 12.82 -2.17
C LEU A 136 6.83 14.36 -2.18
N CYS A 137 7.88 14.92 -2.77
CA CYS A 137 7.95 16.35 -3.03
C CYS A 137 7.16 16.74 -4.28
N ILE A 138 6.15 17.60 -4.13
CA ILE A 138 5.26 18.05 -5.22
C ILE A 138 5.97 18.81 -6.36
N HIS A 139 7.16 19.38 -6.10
CA HIS A 139 7.88 20.18 -7.10
C HIS A 139 8.82 19.36 -7.98
N CYS A 140 9.43 18.32 -7.42
CA CYS A 140 10.44 17.54 -8.12
C CYS A 140 10.10 16.06 -8.25
N ASN A 141 8.93 15.64 -7.75
CA ASN A 141 8.46 14.25 -7.69
C ASN A 141 9.51 13.29 -7.12
N LYS A 142 10.41 13.78 -6.25
CA LYS A 142 11.37 12.94 -5.51
C LYS A 142 10.75 12.46 -4.22
N MET A 143 10.97 11.18 -3.95
CA MET A 143 10.51 10.49 -2.76
C MET A 143 11.63 10.47 -1.73
N PHE A 144 11.25 10.59 -0.46
CA PHE A 144 12.15 10.58 0.69
C PHE A 144 11.48 9.86 1.84
N HIS A 145 12.23 9.31 2.79
CA HIS A 145 11.64 8.96 4.08
C HIS A 145 11.06 10.21 4.73
N THR A 146 9.86 10.08 5.28
CA THR A 146 9.13 11.21 5.89
C THR A 146 9.94 11.88 6.99
N ASP A 147 10.64 11.12 7.83
CA ASP A 147 11.48 11.67 8.92
C ASP A 147 12.65 12.50 8.38
N ASP A 148 13.35 11.97 7.37
CA ASP A 148 14.52 12.64 6.75
C ASP A 148 14.07 13.93 6.04
N TYR A 149 12.92 13.90 5.34
CA TYR A 149 12.36 15.08 4.69
C TYR A 149 11.91 16.14 5.71
N THR A 150 11.14 15.73 6.72
CA THR A 150 10.62 16.62 7.77
C THR A 150 11.75 17.27 8.53
N LEU A 151 12.77 16.50 8.93
CA LEU A 151 13.94 17.04 9.63
C LEU A 151 14.68 18.08 8.78
N GLN A 152 14.90 17.79 7.49
CA GLN A 152 15.55 18.75 6.59
C GLN A 152 14.71 20.03 6.43
N VAL A 153 13.40 19.91 6.27
CA VAL A 153 12.48 21.04 6.15
C VAL A 153 12.48 21.86 7.44
N LEU A 154 12.47 21.23 8.62
CA LEU A 154 12.55 21.94 9.90
C LEU A 154 13.89 22.67 10.08
N GLN A 155 14.99 22.07 9.63
CA GLN A 155 16.34 22.66 9.79
C GLN A 155 16.66 23.75 8.76
N LYS A 156 16.25 23.57 7.50
CA LYS A 156 16.66 24.42 6.36
C LYS A 156 15.50 25.10 5.64
N GLY A 157 14.27 24.72 5.93
CA GLY A 157 13.06 25.31 5.35
C GLY A 157 12.72 24.84 3.94
N HIS A 158 13.46 23.87 3.37
CA HIS A 158 13.31 23.51 1.95
C HIS A 158 13.53 22.03 1.63
N CYS A 159 13.02 21.58 0.47
CA CYS A 159 13.24 20.23 -0.05
C CYS A 159 14.75 19.90 -0.15
N PRO A 160 15.17 18.66 0.21
CA PRO A 160 16.58 18.25 0.08
C PRO A 160 17.14 18.32 -1.35
N PHE A 161 16.29 18.16 -2.37
CA PHE A 161 16.69 18.06 -3.76
C PHE A 161 16.49 19.36 -4.54
N CYS A 162 15.24 19.82 -4.70
CA CYS A 162 14.94 21.02 -5.48
C CYS A 162 15.09 22.34 -4.70
N ARG A 163 15.26 22.27 -3.37
CA ARG A 163 15.35 23.45 -2.49
C ARG A 163 14.16 24.41 -2.53
N THR A 164 13.02 23.97 -3.06
CA THR A 164 11.76 24.71 -2.93
C THR A 164 11.32 24.70 -1.47
N PRO A 165 10.91 25.85 -0.90
CA PRO A 165 10.47 25.92 0.48
C PRO A 165 9.13 25.21 0.69
N SER A 166 8.88 24.73 1.92
CA SER A 166 7.74 23.86 2.26
C SER A 166 6.36 24.54 2.32
N GLY A 167 6.15 25.61 1.56
CA GLY A 167 4.88 26.35 1.52
C GLY A 167 4.55 26.98 0.16
N ASP A 168 5.42 26.81 -0.84
CA ASP A 168 5.12 27.25 -2.20
C ASP A 168 4.22 26.20 -2.86
N THR A 169 2.90 26.25 -2.64
CA THR A 169 1.94 25.56 -3.50
C THR A 169 1.81 26.34 -4.81
N SER A 170 2.91 26.47 -5.56
CA SER A 170 2.83 26.97 -6.93
C SER A 170 2.09 25.91 -7.75
N ASP A 171 0.77 26.05 -7.82
CA ASP A 171 -0.11 25.24 -8.64
C ASP A 171 0.37 25.28 -10.09
N ASN A 172 1.20 24.31 -10.48
CA ASN A 172 1.61 24.09 -11.86
C ASN A 172 0.48 23.45 -12.70
N ASN A 173 -0.78 23.78 -12.38
CA ASN A 173 -1.95 23.44 -13.16
C ASN A 173 -2.51 24.72 -13.80
N SER A 174 -1.65 25.43 -14.52
CA SER A 174 -2.08 26.46 -15.46
C SER A 174 -2.54 25.75 -16.74
N ASP A 175 -3.82 25.98 -17.06
CA ASP A 175 -4.57 25.61 -18.27
C ASP A 175 -3.73 25.46 -19.56
#